data_AF-T0R9T4-F1
#
_entry.id   AF-T0R9T4-F1
#
_cell.length_a   1.000
_cell.length_b   1.000
_cell.length_c   1.000
_cell.angle_alpha   90.00
_cell.angle_beta   90.00
_cell.angle_gamma   90.00
#
_symmetry.space_group_name_H-M   'P 1'
#
loop_
_entity.id
_entity.type
_entity.pdbx_description
1 polymer ?
#
loop_
_entity_poly.entity_id
_entity_poly.type
_entity_poly.pdbx_seq_one_letter_code
_entity_poly.pdbx_strand_id
1 'polypeptide(L)'
;MKKHYPTVIIGAGFGGLNAAIKLGKKKKEALIIDRMNHHLFQPLLYQVATAALSPADIAAPIREVLKKYSSLSVIMDEVSIIDKNANSLETKSGLVITFDNLIIATGARHSYFGKDEWESLAPGLKSLEDALHIRENILRSYELSEMATNIEDVKALTTFVVIGGGPTGVEMAGAIAEIASKTMVKNFSHVNTRDSKIYLLEGGPRVLNAFKEELSAKAKSDLERLGVNVRVNTLVTNITQDGVYIGNEFIPSKNIIWAAGNKASPLLKVLDVKVDRMGRAIVESDCSIESHPNIFVIGDACAFASGQTYLPSLAPVAAQQGKYVAGLIVKNLSKGKRNSFKYLDKGIMATIGKSKAVLQVGALKLSGFFAWIAWSLVHVLFLVLFRSKISILLSWVYNYFTEQRGARIIK
;
A
#
# COMPACT_ATOMS: atom_id res chain seq x y z
N MET A 1 19.07 -26.59 -14.97
CA MET A 1 18.03 -27.65 -14.83
C MET A 1 16.66 -27.00 -14.80
N LYS A 2 15.78 -27.33 -15.76
CA LYS A 2 14.41 -26.81 -15.82
C LYS A 2 13.58 -27.49 -14.73
N LYS A 3 12.98 -26.75 -13.81
CA LYS A 3 12.06 -27.29 -12.79
C LYS A 3 10.61 -27.09 -13.24
N HIS A 4 9.74 -28.03 -12.92
CA HIS A 4 8.32 -27.94 -13.25
C HIS A 4 7.46 -27.86 -11.98
N TYR A 5 6.43 -27.03 -11.99
CA TYR A 5 5.43 -26.92 -10.92
C TYR A 5 4.00 -26.83 -11.50
N PRO A 6 3.00 -27.55 -10.95
CA PRO A 6 1.62 -27.45 -11.45
C PRO A 6 1.01 -26.05 -11.37
N THR A 7 1.46 -25.24 -10.41
CA THR A 7 1.05 -23.83 -10.30
C THR A 7 2.21 -23.00 -9.82
N VAL A 8 2.44 -21.86 -10.46
CA VAL A 8 3.38 -20.84 -10.01
C VAL A 8 2.62 -19.56 -9.67
N ILE A 9 2.98 -18.93 -8.56
CA ILE A 9 2.44 -17.65 -8.09
C ILE A 9 3.59 -16.65 -8.01
N ILE A 10 3.47 -15.55 -8.74
CA ILE A 10 4.41 -14.42 -8.67
C ILE A 10 3.83 -13.36 -7.76
N GLY A 11 4.48 -13.09 -6.64
CA GLY A 11 4.05 -12.15 -5.62
C GLY A 11 3.24 -12.80 -4.49
N ALA A 12 3.58 -12.47 -3.25
CA ALA A 12 3.00 -12.92 -2.00
C ALA A 12 2.34 -11.76 -1.24
N GLY A 13 1.85 -10.74 -1.98
CA GLY A 13 0.93 -9.73 -1.47
C GLY A 13 -0.45 -10.30 -1.15
N PHE A 14 -1.46 -9.43 -0.98
CA PHE A 14 -2.82 -9.85 -0.61
C PHE A 14 -3.41 -10.91 -1.56
N GLY A 15 -3.24 -10.75 -2.87
CA GLY A 15 -3.77 -11.68 -3.86
C GLY A 15 -3.06 -13.03 -3.85
N GLY A 16 -1.75 -13.02 -4.10
CA GLY A 16 -0.96 -14.24 -4.23
C GLY A 16 -0.92 -15.07 -2.95
N LEU A 17 -0.82 -14.44 -1.77
CA LEU A 17 -0.83 -15.17 -0.50
C LEU A 17 -2.20 -15.84 -0.24
N ASN A 18 -3.31 -15.17 -0.55
CA ASN A 18 -4.63 -15.78 -0.42
C ASN A 18 -4.87 -16.91 -1.43
N ALA A 19 -4.30 -16.82 -2.63
CA ALA A 19 -4.30 -17.90 -3.61
C ALA A 19 -3.49 -19.11 -3.08
N ALA A 20 -2.25 -18.88 -2.63
CA ALA A 20 -1.37 -19.90 -2.06
C ALA A 20 -2.03 -20.64 -0.89
N ILE A 21 -2.59 -19.90 0.08
CA ILE A 21 -3.29 -20.48 1.24
C ILE A 21 -4.46 -21.38 0.79
N LYS A 22 -5.22 -20.97 -0.24
CA LYS A 22 -6.34 -21.77 -0.73
C LYS A 22 -5.88 -23.04 -1.44
N LEU A 23 -4.82 -22.98 -2.25
CA LEU A 23 -4.21 -24.15 -2.89
C LEU A 23 -3.65 -25.12 -1.84
N GLY A 24 -2.91 -24.61 -0.84
CA GLY A 24 -2.35 -25.41 0.25
C GLY A 24 -3.41 -26.10 1.10
N LYS A 25 -4.53 -25.43 1.42
CA LYS A 25 -5.69 -26.05 2.10
C LYS A 25 -6.31 -27.21 1.32
N LYS A 26 -6.08 -27.27 0.01
CA LYS A 26 -6.54 -28.34 -0.89
C LYS A 26 -5.42 -29.26 -1.35
N LYS A 27 -4.24 -29.18 -0.71
CA LYS A 27 -3.04 -29.97 -1.01
C LYS A 27 -2.63 -29.91 -2.49
N LYS A 28 -2.90 -28.79 -3.16
CA LYS A 28 -2.41 -28.54 -4.53
C LYS A 28 -0.98 -28.04 -4.46
N GLU A 29 -0.13 -28.60 -5.31
CA GLU A 29 1.26 -28.21 -5.40
C GLU A 29 1.37 -26.82 -6.04
N ALA A 30 2.12 -25.93 -5.40
CA ALA A 30 2.40 -24.62 -5.96
C ALA A 30 3.75 -24.06 -5.50
N LEU A 31 4.40 -23.32 -6.39
CA LEU A 31 5.56 -22.51 -6.08
C LEU A 31 5.17 -21.03 -5.95
N ILE A 32 5.58 -20.39 -4.87
CA ILE A 32 5.46 -18.95 -4.66
C ILE A 32 6.84 -18.32 -4.86
N ILE A 33 6.92 -17.32 -5.75
CA ILE A 33 8.12 -16.53 -6.01
C ILE A 33 7.82 -15.08 -5.64
N ASP A 34 8.57 -14.52 -4.70
CA ASP A 34 8.49 -13.10 -4.34
C ASP A 34 9.89 -12.55 -4.12
N ARG A 35 10.13 -11.29 -4.49
CA ARG A 35 11.40 -10.60 -4.26
C ARG A 35 11.64 -10.30 -2.77
N MET A 36 10.57 -10.28 -1.97
CA MET A 36 10.60 -10.11 -0.53
C MET A 36 10.38 -11.45 0.17
N ASN A 37 11.01 -11.66 1.32
CA ASN A 37 10.79 -12.86 2.15
C ASN A 37 9.52 -12.80 3.02
N HIS A 38 8.77 -11.71 2.99
CA HIS A 38 7.64 -11.43 3.88
C HIS A 38 6.43 -10.89 3.13
N HIS A 39 5.25 -11.18 3.67
CA HIS A 39 4.01 -10.51 3.32
C HIS A 39 3.86 -9.24 4.16
N LEU A 40 3.45 -8.15 3.51
CA LEU A 40 3.27 -6.84 4.14
C LEU A 40 1.79 -6.47 4.23
N PHE A 41 1.31 -6.14 5.43
CA PHE A 41 0.00 -5.56 5.65
C PHE A 41 0.02 -4.05 5.38
N GLN A 42 0.04 -3.70 4.10
CA GLN A 42 0.16 -2.31 3.62
C GLN A 42 -0.80 -1.29 4.26
N PRO A 43 -2.05 -1.63 4.65
CA PRO A 43 -2.96 -0.65 5.28
C PRO A 43 -2.45 -0.01 6.58
N LEU A 44 -1.43 -0.59 7.23
CA LEU A 44 -0.83 -0.03 8.45
C LEU A 44 0.58 0.52 8.22
N LEU A 45 1.03 0.63 6.96
CA LEU A 45 2.39 1.03 6.63
C LEU A 45 2.70 2.47 7.07
N TYR A 46 1.71 3.37 7.04
CA TYR A 46 1.83 4.74 7.54
C TYR A 46 2.15 4.79 9.04
N GLN A 47 1.70 3.81 9.82
CA GLN A 47 2.01 3.73 11.25
C GLN A 47 3.46 3.31 11.49
N VAL A 48 4.06 2.51 10.60
CA VAL A 48 5.50 2.23 10.65
C VAL A 48 6.29 3.47 10.24
N ALA A 49 5.86 4.15 9.17
CA ALA A 49 6.49 5.38 8.69
C ALA A 49 6.48 6.53 9.70
N THR A 50 5.57 6.45 10.67
CA THR A 50 5.40 7.47 11.71
C THR A 50 5.68 6.91 13.11
N ALA A 51 6.44 5.81 13.19
CA ALA A 51 6.92 5.15 14.42
C ALA A 51 5.83 4.68 15.41
N ALA A 52 4.56 4.66 15.01
CA ALA A 52 3.46 4.16 15.84
C ALA A 52 3.43 2.63 15.94
N LEU A 53 3.93 1.93 14.92
CA LEU A 53 4.08 0.46 14.92
C LEU A 53 5.50 0.04 14.53
N SER A 54 5.90 -1.16 14.95
CA SER A 54 7.13 -1.80 14.48
C SER A 54 6.93 -2.44 13.11
N PRO A 55 7.96 -2.50 12.24
CA PRO A 55 7.91 -3.31 11.02
C PRO A 55 7.45 -4.76 11.25
N ALA A 56 7.88 -5.36 12.37
CA ALA A 56 7.54 -6.73 12.73
C ALA A 56 6.04 -6.92 13.07
N ASP A 57 5.32 -5.84 13.38
CA ASP A 57 3.90 -5.91 13.64
C ASP A 57 3.10 -6.14 12.35
N ILE A 58 3.55 -5.57 11.22
CA ILE A 58 2.79 -5.55 9.96
C ILE A 58 3.42 -6.42 8.87
N ALA A 59 4.53 -7.11 9.16
CA ALA A 59 5.24 -7.98 8.23
C ALA A 59 5.35 -9.41 8.77
N ALA A 60 5.00 -10.40 7.94
CA ALA A 60 5.06 -11.82 8.31
C ALA A 60 5.90 -12.58 7.29
N PRO A 61 6.92 -13.35 7.71
CA PRO A 61 7.69 -14.19 6.79
C PRO A 61 6.76 -15.14 6.01
N ILE A 62 6.86 -15.13 4.67
CA ILE A 62 5.97 -15.91 3.79
C ILE A 62 6.09 -17.40 4.15
N ARG A 63 7.32 -17.86 4.41
CA ARG A 63 7.60 -19.24 4.83
C ARG A 63 6.87 -19.61 6.12
N GLU A 64 6.86 -18.73 7.11
CA GLU A 64 6.17 -18.99 8.38
C GLU A 64 4.66 -19.07 8.20
N VAL A 65 4.07 -18.22 7.35
CA VAL A 65 2.63 -18.25 7.05
C VAL A 65 2.25 -19.55 6.32
N LEU A 66 3.10 -20.01 5.41
CA LEU A 66 2.81 -21.15 4.53
C LEU A 66 3.34 -22.50 5.05
N LYS A 67 4.18 -22.55 6.09
CA LYS A 67 4.89 -23.77 6.54
C LYS A 67 4.00 -24.99 6.82
N LYS A 68 2.75 -24.76 7.22
CA LYS A 68 1.80 -25.85 7.52
C LYS A 68 1.25 -26.55 6.27
N TYR A 69 1.54 -26.02 5.09
CA TYR A 69 1.10 -26.57 3.81
C TYR A 69 2.31 -27.19 3.09
N SER A 70 2.54 -28.48 3.29
CA SER A 70 3.68 -29.20 2.70
C SER A 70 3.69 -29.22 1.16
N SER A 71 2.54 -28.95 0.51
CA SER A 71 2.43 -28.84 -0.94
C SER A 71 2.89 -27.48 -1.50
N LEU A 72 3.28 -26.54 -0.63
CA LEU A 72 3.69 -25.20 -1.07
C LEU A 72 5.21 -25.03 -0.92
N SER A 73 5.83 -24.57 -2.00
CA SER A 73 7.23 -24.14 -2.02
C SER A 73 7.32 -22.63 -2.09
N VAL A 74 8.34 -22.04 -1.46
CA VAL A 74 8.61 -20.60 -1.51
C VAL A 74 10.04 -20.37 -1.96
N ILE A 75 10.24 -19.49 -2.92
CA ILE A 75 11.55 -18.99 -3.36
C ILE A 75 11.54 -17.46 -3.21
N MET A 76 12.61 -16.91 -2.64
CA MET A 76 12.82 -15.47 -2.62
C MET A 76 13.68 -15.11 -3.82
N ASP A 77 13.05 -14.59 -4.86
CA ASP A 77 13.68 -14.20 -6.13
C ASP A 77 12.73 -13.28 -6.90
N GLU A 78 13.24 -12.64 -7.95
CA GLU A 78 12.47 -11.77 -8.82
C GLU A 78 12.34 -12.42 -10.20
N VAL A 79 11.11 -12.50 -10.73
CA VAL A 79 10.89 -12.98 -12.10
C VAL A 79 11.29 -11.88 -13.08
N SER A 80 12.16 -12.22 -14.03
CA SER A 80 12.69 -11.31 -15.05
C SER A 80 12.03 -11.54 -16.41
N ILE A 81 11.73 -12.80 -16.76
CA ILE A 81 11.18 -13.19 -18.06
C ILE A 81 9.98 -14.11 -17.87
N ILE A 82 8.95 -13.93 -18.70
CA ILE A 82 7.83 -14.87 -18.80
C ILE A 82 7.62 -15.19 -20.28
N ASP A 83 7.73 -16.48 -20.63
CA ASP A 83 7.31 -17.00 -21.91
C ASP A 83 5.95 -17.67 -21.77
N LYS A 84 4.91 -16.93 -22.16
CA LYS A 84 3.50 -17.38 -22.14
C LYS A 84 3.21 -18.53 -23.12
N ASN A 85 3.97 -18.66 -24.20
CA ASN A 85 3.77 -19.71 -25.21
C ASN A 85 4.40 -21.02 -24.74
N ALA A 86 5.59 -20.96 -24.14
CA ALA A 86 6.29 -22.12 -23.59
C ALA A 86 5.86 -22.48 -22.15
N ASN A 87 4.91 -21.73 -21.57
CA ASN A 87 4.50 -21.83 -20.17
C ASN A 87 5.69 -21.91 -19.21
N SER A 88 6.60 -20.95 -19.35
CA SER A 88 7.82 -20.91 -18.57
C SER A 88 8.19 -19.50 -18.14
N LEU A 89 9.00 -19.41 -17.08
CA LEU A 89 9.55 -18.17 -16.59
C LEU A 89 11.01 -18.35 -16.19
N GLU A 90 11.71 -17.24 -16.13
CA GLU A 90 13.07 -17.15 -15.62
C GLU A 90 13.13 -16.13 -14.49
N THR A 91 13.90 -16.45 -13.46
CA THR A 91 14.17 -15.54 -12.35
C THR A 91 15.52 -14.82 -12.54
N LYS A 92 15.74 -13.72 -11.81
CA LYS A 92 17.00 -12.97 -11.87
C LYS A 92 18.22 -13.80 -11.47
N SER A 93 18.05 -14.84 -10.64
CA SER A 93 19.14 -15.78 -10.32
C SER A 93 19.42 -16.84 -11.39
N GLY A 94 18.67 -16.84 -12.51
CA GLY A 94 18.83 -17.77 -13.63
C GLY A 94 18.05 -19.08 -13.46
N LEU A 95 17.09 -19.16 -12.54
CA LEU A 95 16.23 -20.34 -12.41
C LEU A 95 15.15 -20.34 -13.49
N VAL A 96 15.14 -21.39 -14.31
CA VAL A 96 14.11 -21.61 -15.34
C VAL A 96 13.05 -22.58 -14.82
N ILE A 97 11.79 -22.14 -14.86
CA ILE A 97 10.66 -22.85 -14.27
C ILE A 97 9.52 -22.97 -15.28
N THR A 98 9.00 -24.17 -15.50
CA THR A 98 7.77 -24.40 -16.27
C THR A 98 6.57 -24.56 -15.35
N PHE A 99 5.38 -24.24 -15.87
CA PHE A 99 4.15 -24.32 -15.12
C PHE A 99 2.96 -24.81 -15.96
N ASP A 100 1.96 -25.39 -15.30
CA ASP A 100 0.65 -25.58 -15.94
C ASP A 100 -0.20 -24.32 -15.79
N ASN A 101 -0.18 -23.71 -14.59
CA ASN A 101 -0.94 -22.49 -14.27
C ASN A 101 -0.01 -21.41 -13.70
N LEU A 102 -0.23 -20.17 -14.10
CA LEU A 102 0.49 -19.00 -13.58
C LEU A 102 -0.47 -17.99 -12.97
N ILE A 103 -0.21 -17.56 -11.74
CA ILE A 103 -0.92 -16.45 -11.10
C ILE A 103 0.06 -15.29 -10.89
N ILE A 104 -0.19 -14.17 -11.56
CA ILE A 104 0.60 -12.94 -11.45
C ILE A 104 -0.11 -11.98 -10.49
N ALA A 105 0.49 -11.77 -9.32
CA ALA A 105 -0.03 -10.95 -8.23
C ALA A 105 1.02 -9.93 -7.75
N THR A 106 1.74 -9.32 -8.71
CA THR A 106 2.88 -8.42 -8.47
C THR A 106 2.52 -7.04 -7.94
N GLY A 107 1.23 -6.71 -7.86
CA GLY A 107 0.75 -5.43 -7.36
C GLY A 107 1.12 -4.25 -8.27
N ALA A 108 1.29 -3.09 -7.64
CA ALA A 108 1.61 -1.83 -8.32
C ALA A 108 2.72 -1.06 -7.58
N ARG A 109 3.43 -0.21 -8.31
CA ARG A 109 4.35 0.82 -7.79
C ARG A 109 3.71 2.21 -7.88
N HIS A 110 4.41 3.22 -7.39
CA HIS A 110 4.00 4.61 -7.55
C HIS A 110 4.07 5.04 -9.03
N SER A 111 3.21 5.97 -9.39
CA SER A 111 3.32 6.71 -10.65
C SER A 111 3.71 8.14 -10.33
N TYR A 112 4.80 8.62 -10.91
CA TYR A 112 5.18 10.04 -10.88
C TYR A 112 4.71 10.77 -12.14
N PHE A 113 3.73 10.20 -12.86
CA PHE A 113 3.10 10.79 -14.04
C PHE A 113 4.09 11.23 -15.14
N GLY A 114 5.16 10.45 -15.31
CA GLY A 114 6.22 10.72 -16.30
C GLY A 114 7.43 11.47 -15.73
N LYS A 115 7.44 11.79 -14.43
CA LYS A 115 8.55 12.47 -13.73
C LYS A 115 9.21 11.53 -12.74
N ASP A 116 9.70 10.40 -13.23
CA ASP A 116 10.22 9.31 -12.40
C ASP A 116 11.46 9.75 -11.57
N GLU A 117 12.14 10.83 -11.97
CA GLU A 117 13.21 11.48 -11.19
C GLU A 117 12.75 12.07 -9.84
N TRP A 118 11.46 12.26 -9.64
CA TRP A 118 10.92 12.71 -8.35
C TRP A 118 10.98 11.63 -7.27
N GLU A 119 11.14 10.35 -7.62
CA GLU A 119 11.11 9.25 -6.65
C GLU A 119 12.16 9.39 -5.54
N SER A 120 13.36 9.89 -5.88
CA SER A 120 14.42 10.12 -4.90
C SER A 120 14.20 11.35 -4.01
N LEU A 121 13.36 12.29 -4.44
CA LEU A 121 13.09 13.55 -3.74
C LEU A 121 11.81 13.46 -2.89
N ALA A 122 10.84 12.69 -3.37
CA ALA A 122 9.54 12.50 -2.76
C ALA A 122 9.22 11.01 -2.69
N PRO A 123 9.83 10.26 -1.74
CA PRO A 123 9.60 8.83 -1.62
C PRO A 123 8.11 8.54 -1.41
N GLY A 124 7.64 7.49 -2.06
CA GLY A 124 6.31 6.96 -1.81
C GLY A 124 6.26 6.02 -0.61
N LEU A 125 5.12 5.38 -0.37
CA LEU A 125 4.90 4.47 0.76
C LEU A 125 4.23 3.15 0.31
N LYS A 126 5.04 2.19 -0.16
CA LYS A 126 4.60 0.85 -0.60
C LYS A 126 5.38 -0.31 0.02
N SER A 127 6.56 -0.06 0.56
CA SER A 127 7.45 -1.06 1.16
C SER A 127 7.82 -0.71 2.62
N LEU A 128 8.38 -1.69 3.34
CA LEU A 128 8.95 -1.42 4.67
C LEU A 128 10.14 -0.46 4.59
N GLU A 129 10.96 -0.59 3.54
CA GLU A 129 12.11 0.29 3.32
C GLU A 129 11.65 1.74 3.15
N ASP A 130 10.61 1.96 2.34
CA ASP A 130 9.98 3.26 2.16
C ASP A 130 9.53 3.86 3.51
N ALA A 131 8.83 3.05 4.32
CA ALA A 131 8.33 3.47 5.62
C ALA A 131 9.48 3.83 6.56
N LEU A 132 10.52 3.01 6.62
CA LEU A 132 11.68 3.24 7.46
C LEU A 132 12.45 4.50 7.03
N HIS A 133 12.61 4.71 5.72
CA HIS A 133 13.26 5.88 5.16
C HIS A 133 12.48 7.16 5.45
N ILE A 134 11.15 7.16 5.25
CA ILE A 134 10.29 8.30 5.61
C ILE A 134 10.38 8.59 7.10
N ARG A 135 10.34 7.55 7.96
CA ARG A 135 10.48 7.71 9.40
C ARG A 135 11.80 8.36 9.78
N GLU A 136 12.89 7.87 9.19
CA GLU A 136 14.24 8.41 9.42
C GLU A 136 14.30 9.89 9.01
N ASN A 137 13.79 10.25 7.84
CA ASN A 137 13.78 11.64 7.36
C ASN A 137 12.96 12.56 8.27
N ILE A 138 11.79 12.13 8.73
CA ILE A 138 10.96 12.90 9.67
C ILE A 138 11.73 13.17 10.96
N LEU A 139 12.31 12.13 11.57
CA LEU A 139 13.03 12.25 12.84
C LEU A 139 14.31 13.08 12.68
N ARG A 140 15.11 12.78 11.64
CA ARG A 140 16.34 13.51 11.33
C ARG A 140 16.07 14.99 11.06
N SER A 141 14.95 15.33 10.43
CA SER A 141 14.59 16.73 10.20
C SER A 141 14.36 17.50 11.50
N TYR A 142 13.74 16.87 12.51
CA TYR A 142 13.61 17.51 13.84
C TYR A 142 14.96 17.68 14.54
N GLU A 143 15.83 16.66 14.51
CA GLU A 143 17.18 16.76 15.07
C GLU A 143 18.00 17.88 14.41
N LEU A 144 17.95 17.96 13.08
CA LEU A 144 18.62 19.04 12.33
C LEU A 144 18.01 20.41 12.65
N SER A 145 16.69 20.49 12.86
CA SER A 145 16.03 21.74 13.18
C SER A 145 16.45 22.28 14.55
N GLU A 146 16.71 21.40 15.52
CA GLU A 146 17.20 21.77 16.86
C GLU A 146 18.61 22.39 16.80
N MET A 147 19.42 21.98 15.82
CA MET A 147 20.77 22.49 15.59
C MET A 147 20.82 23.73 14.68
N ALA A 148 19.73 24.02 13.97
CA ALA A 148 19.72 25.06 12.96
C ALA A 148 19.73 26.46 13.60
N THR A 149 20.58 27.34 13.08
CA THR A 149 20.72 28.73 13.56
C THR A 149 19.88 29.72 12.76
N ASN A 150 19.46 29.33 11.54
CA ASN A 150 18.63 30.14 10.65
C ASN A 150 17.17 29.69 10.72
N ILE A 151 16.27 30.66 10.91
CA ILE A 151 14.82 30.42 11.01
C ILE A 151 14.22 29.84 9.73
N GLU A 152 14.75 30.18 8.55
CA GLU A 152 14.25 29.64 7.29
C GLU A 152 14.60 28.15 7.12
N ASP A 153 15.76 27.72 7.63
CA ASP A 153 16.16 26.32 7.64
C ASP A 153 15.29 25.52 8.61
N VAL A 154 15.03 26.07 9.81
CA VAL A 154 14.08 25.47 10.78
C VAL A 154 12.71 25.29 10.13
N LYS A 155 12.18 26.32 9.47
CA LYS A 155 10.88 26.23 8.75
C LYS A 155 10.89 25.16 7.66
N ALA A 156 11.95 25.07 6.85
CA ALA A 156 12.04 24.08 5.78
C ALA A 156 12.15 22.65 6.32
N LEU A 157 12.91 22.44 7.40
CA LEU A 157 13.06 21.16 8.09
C LEU A 157 11.76 20.72 8.79
N THR A 158 10.98 21.67 9.31
CA THR A 158 9.71 21.40 10.01
C THR A 158 8.47 21.55 9.13
N THR A 159 8.64 21.70 7.81
CA THR A 159 7.55 21.68 6.83
C THR A 159 7.49 20.32 6.16
N PHE A 160 6.31 19.69 6.19
CA PHE A 160 6.03 18.36 5.63
C PHE A 160 4.99 18.50 4.51
N VAL A 161 5.30 17.99 3.32
CA VAL A 161 4.41 18.05 2.16
C VAL A 161 4.04 16.63 1.74
N VAL A 162 2.76 16.29 1.85
CA VAL A 162 2.18 15.02 1.39
C VAL A 162 1.41 15.27 0.10
N ILE A 163 1.80 14.59 -0.98
CA ILE A 163 1.21 14.78 -2.32
C ILE A 163 0.27 13.61 -2.63
N GLY A 164 -1.02 13.89 -2.78
CA GLY A 164 -2.09 12.92 -3.05
C GLY A 164 -3.04 12.75 -1.87
N GLY A 165 -4.30 13.15 -2.04
CA GLY A 165 -5.38 13.08 -1.06
C GLY A 165 -6.12 11.75 -1.01
N GLY A 166 -5.52 10.65 -1.48
CA GLY A 166 -6.05 9.30 -1.29
C GLY A 166 -5.92 8.82 0.17
N PRO A 167 -6.37 7.59 0.49
CA PRO A 167 -6.28 7.04 1.85
C PRO A 167 -4.88 7.18 2.46
N THR A 168 -3.84 6.74 1.74
CA THR A 168 -2.45 6.81 2.20
C THR A 168 -2.00 8.23 2.55
N GLY A 169 -2.34 9.23 1.72
CA GLY A 169 -1.91 10.61 1.98
C GLY A 169 -2.68 11.26 3.13
N VAL A 170 -3.98 10.97 3.26
CA VAL A 170 -4.79 11.40 4.40
C VAL A 170 -4.27 10.79 5.71
N GLU A 171 -3.98 9.49 5.71
CA GLU A 171 -3.44 8.77 6.86
C GLU A 171 -2.05 9.30 7.25
N MET A 172 -1.18 9.55 6.28
CA MET A 172 0.16 10.11 6.50
C MET A 172 0.10 11.54 7.04
N ALA A 173 -0.66 12.44 6.39
CA ALA A 173 -0.75 13.84 6.82
C ALA A 173 -1.32 13.95 8.24
N GLY A 174 -2.36 13.17 8.53
CA GLY A 174 -2.92 13.06 9.88
C GLY A 174 -1.92 12.53 10.90
N ALA A 175 -1.22 11.44 10.58
CA ALA A 175 -0.25 10.84 11.48
C ALA A 175 0.95 11.75 11.77
N ILE A 176 1.43 12.52 10.78
CA ILE A 176 2.51 13.51 10.94
C ILE A 176 2.04 14.67 11.83
N ALA A 177 0.84 15.22 11.58
CA ALA A 177 0.28 16.30 12.39
C ALA A 177 0.17 15.91 13.88
N GLU A 178 -0.16 14.65 14.17
CA GLU A 178 -0.18 14.14 15.54
C GLU A 178 1.19 14.00 16.17
N ILE A 179 2.20 13.57 15.41
CA ILE A 179 3.58 13.53 15.90
C ILE A 179 4.03 14.94 16.31
N ALA A 180 3.82 15.91 15.43
CA ALA A 180 4.24 17.29 15.61
C ALA A 180 3.55 17.94 16.83
N SER A 181 2.24 17.72 16.98
CA SER A 181 1.43 18.38 18.02
C SER A 181 1.44 17.70 19.39
N LYS A 182 1.77 16.40 19.48
CA LYS A 182 1.67 15.61 20.72
C LYS A 182 2.97 14.93 21.11
N THR A 183 3.53 14.12 20.21
CA THR A 183 4.61 13.18 20.57
C THR A 183 5.97 13.85 20.69
N MET A 184 6.31 14.81 19.81
CA MET A 184 7.66 15.41 19.78
C MET A 184 7.80 16.66 20.66
N VAL A 185 6.69 17.22 21.14
CA VAL A 185 6.66 18.49 21.87
C VAL A 185 7.68 18.61 23.00
N LYS A 186 7.84 17.55 23.81
CA LYS A 186 8.67 17.58 25.01
C LYS A 186 10.09 17.08 24.77
N ASN A 187 10.45 16.78 23.51
CA ASN A 187 11.73 16.22 23.14
C ASN A 187 12.76 17.26 22.67
N PHE A 188 12.31 18.48 22.33
CA PHE A 188 13.12 19.55 21.73
C PHE A 188 13.03 20.82 22.57
N SER A 189 14.15 21.52 22.72
CA SER A 189 14.27 22.71 23.58
C SER A 189 14.28 24.00 22.76
N HIS A 190 14.88 23.98 21.57
CA HIS A 190 15.02 25.13 20.69
C HIS A 190 13.92 25.21 19.64
N VAL A 191 13.34 24.08 19.23
CA VAL A 191 12.23 24.03 18.27
C VAL A 191 10.93 23.63 18.92
N ASN A 192 9.91 24.49 18.81
CA ASN A 192 8.54 24.11 19.15
C ASN A 192 7.92 23.34 17.98
N THR A 193 7.85 22.01 18.13
CA THR A 193 7.34 21.12 17.06
C THR A 193 5.89 21.39 16.67
N ARG A 194 5.12 22.12 17.48
CA ARG A 194 3.74 22.52 17.13
C ARG A 194 3.67 23.54 16.01
N ASP A 195 4.77 24.25 15.74
CA ASP A 195 4.85 25.25 14.68
C ASP A 195 5.14 24.60 13.31
N SER A 196 5.33 23.28 13.28
CA SER A 196 5.50 22.51 12.05
C SER A 196 4.32 22.69 11.11
N LYS A 197 4.61 22.86 9.82
CA LYS A 197 3.59 23.01 8.78
C LYS A 197 3.39 21.69 8.05
N ILE A 198 2.17 21.18 8.05
CA ILE A 198 1.82 19.98 7.28
C ILE A 198 0.92 20.41 6.13
N TYR A 199 1.30 20.06 4.89
CA TYR A 199 0.51 20.28 3.69
C TYR A 199 0.03 18.94 3.12
N LEU A 200 -1.24 18.87 2.77
CA LEU A 200 -1.80 17.77 1.96
C LEU A 200 -2.28 18.36 0.63
N LEU A 201 -1.58 18.04 -0.46
CA LEU A 201 -1.86 18.57 -1.79
C LEU A 201 -2.61 17.51 -2.62
N GLU A 202 -3.82 17.81 -3.07
CA GLU A 202 -4.66 16.93 -3.89
C GLU A 202 -5.02 17.61 -5.21
N GLY A 203 -4.75 16.91 -6.32
CA GLY A 203 -4.98 17.44 -7.67
C GLY A 203 -6.47 17.56 -8.04
N GLY A 204 -7.31 16.67 -7.51
CA GLY A 204 -8.75 16.69 -7.69
C GLY A 204 -9.49 17.57 -6.68
N PRO A 205 -10.83 17.65 -6.80
CA PRO A 205 -11.64 18.58 -6.00
C PRO A 205 -11.82 18.16 -4.54
N ARG A 206 -11.48 16.92 -4.17
CA ARG A 206 -11.69 16.38 -2.81
C ARG A 206 -10.68 15.31 -2.45
N VAL A 207 -10.34 15.25 -1.16
CA VAL A 207 -9.67 14.10 -0.57
C VAL A 207 -10.61 12.89 -0.53
N LEU A 208 -10.03 11.68 -0.49
CA LEU A 208 -10.76 10.42 -0.41
C LEU A 208 -11.86 10.32 -1.47
N ASN A 209 -11.52 10.62 -2.74
CA ASN A 209 -12.50 10.76 -3.83
C ASN A 209 -13.40 9.52 -4.07
N ALA A 210 -12.94 8.34 -3.66
CA ALA A 210 -13.69 7.07 -3.67
C ALA A 210 -14.82 6.99 -2.63
N PHE A 211 -14.84 7.89 -1.65
CA PHE A 211 -15.90 8.01 -0.64
C PHE A 211 -16.98 8.98 -1.13
N LYS A 212 -18.17 8.89 -0.53
CA LYS A 212 -19.23 9.89 -0.72
C LYS A 212 -18.77 11.26 -0.23
N GLU A 213 -19.24 12.31 -0.88
CA GLU A 213 -18.75 13.69 -0.71
C GLU A 213 -18.80 14.18 0.74
N GLU A 214 -19.86 13.82 1.48
CA GLU A 214 -20.01 14.11 2.90
C GLU A 214 -18.85 13.56 3.76
N LEU A 215 -18.39 12.34 3.46
CA LEU A 215 -17.27 11.72 4.19
C LEU A 215 -15.94 12.37 3.79
N SER A 216 -15.76 12.72 2.52
CA SER A 216 -14.60 13.49 2.06
C SER A 216 -14.53 14.87 2.74
N ALA A 217 -15.64 15.59 2.82
CA ALA A 217 -15.73 16.89 3.48
C ALA A 217 -15.43 16.76 4.99
N LYS A 218 -15.97 15.72 5.64
CA LYS A 218 -15.69 15.44 7.04
C LYS A 218 -14.21 15.12 7.28
N ALA A 219 -13.58 14.34 6.40
CA ALA A 219 -12.16 14.02 6.49
C ALA A 219 -11.28 15.25 6.34
N LYS A 220 -11.58 16.13 5.37
CA LYS A 220 -10.90 17.42 5.21
C LYS A 220 -11.00 18.28 6.47
N SER A 221 -12.21 18.47 7.00
CA SER A 221 -12.42 19.24 8.24
C SER A 221 -11.70 18.62 9.45
N ASP A 222 -11.62 17.29 9.51
CA ASP A 222 -10.90 16.61 10.58
C ASP A 222 -9.39 16.81 10.52
N LEU A 223 -8.81 16.80 9.32
CA LEU A 223 -7.39 17.11 9.06
C LEU A 223 -7.06 18.57 9.37
N GLU A 224 -7.90 19.50 8.93
CA GLU A 224 -7.71 20.94 9.18
C GLU A 224 -7.74 21.24 10.68
N ARG A 225 -8.63 20.58 11.44
CA ARG A 225 -8.64 20.67 12.91
C ARG A 225 -7.42 20.05 13.60
N LEU A 226 -6.65 19.20 12.90
CA LEU A 226 -5.36 18.69 13.37
C LEU A 226 -4.20 19.61 12.99
N GLY A 227 -4.46 20.72 12.28
CA GLY A 227 -3.42 21.67 11.83
C GLY A 227 -2.87 21.36 10.43
N VAL A 228 -3.50 20.47 9.66
CA VAL A 228 -3.08 20.16 8.29
C VAL A 228 -3.65 21.20 7.31
N ASN A 229 -2.78 21.79 6.49
CA ASN A 229 -3.14 22.65 5.38
C ASN A 229 -3.58 21.79 4.18
N VAL A 230 -4.87 21.49 4.09
CA VAL A 230 -5.42 20.68 3.00
C VAL A 230 -5.73 21.56 1.78
N ARG A 231 -5.01 21.35 0.67
CA ARG A 231 -5.22 22.07 -0.59
C ARG A 231 -5.69 21.10 -1.67
N VAL A 232 -6.94 21.26 -2.11
CA VAL A 232 -7.54 20.52 -3.23
C VAL A 232 -7.43 21.32 -4.53
N ASN A 233 -7.72 20.72 -5.68
CA ASN A 233 -7.52 21.32 -7.00
C ASN A 233 -6.10 21.88 -7.18
N THR A 234 -5.12 21.24 -6.55
CA THR A 234 -3.76 21.73 -6.42
C THR A 234 -2.79 20.69 -6.99
N LEU A 235 -2.33 20.95 -8.20
CA LEU A 235 -1.36 20.09 -8.88
C LEU A 235 0.06 20.54 -8.60
N VAL A 236 0.89 19.60 -8.16
CA VAL A 236 2.34 19.81 -8.04
C VAL A 236 2.95 19.86 -9.43
N THR A 237 3.69 20.93 -9.69
CA THR A 237 4.31 21.22 -10.99
C THR A 237 5.79 20.88 -11.02
N ASN A 238 6.51 21.06 -9.90
CA ASN A 238 7.91 20.65 -9.77
C ASN A 238 8.25 20.19 -8.35
N ILE A 239 9.26 19.32 -8.22
CA ILE A 239 9.84 18.89 -6.95
C ILE A 239 11.36 19.05 -7.06
N THR A 240 11.96 19.65 -6.03
CA THR A 240 13.40 19.87 -5.92
C THR A 240 13.87 19.37 -4.55
N GLN A 241 15.19 19.37 -4.30
CA GLN A 241 15.75 19.05 -2.98
C GLN A 241 15.35 20.04 -1.88
N ASP A 242 14.87 21.23 -2.25
CA ASP A 242 14.54 22.30 -1.32
C ASP A 242 13.03 22.45 -1.08
N GLY A 243 12.19 21.80 -1.89
CA GLY A 243 10.75 21.92 -1.75
C GLY A 243 9.94 21.62 -3.01
N VAL A 244 8.68 22.05 -2.96
CA VAL A 244 7.64 21.73 -3.94
C VAL A 244 7.11 22.99 -4.60
N TYR A 245 6.90 22.95 -5.91
CA TYR A 245 6.29 24.04 -6.70
C TYR A 245 4.84 23.74 -7.07
N ILE A 246 3.98 24.72 -6.86
CA ILE A 246 2.57 24.75 -7.29
C ILE A 246 2.41 25.95 -8.24
N GLY A 247 2.59 25.73 -9.55
CA GLY A 247 2.73 26.82 -10.50
C GLY A 247 3.95 27.66 -10.13
N ASN A 248 3.73 28.93 -9.76
CA ASN A 248 4.79 29.85 -9.34
C ASN A 248 5.00 29.90 -7.81
N GLU A 249 4.12 29.28 -7.03
CA GLU A 249 4.27 29.22 -5.57
C GLU A 249 5.29 28.14 -5.20
N PHE A 250 6.23 28.48 -4.33
CA PHE A 250 7.20 27.53 -3.77
C PHE A 250 6.93 27.27 -2.29
N ILE A 251 6.86 26.00 -1.92
CA ILE A 251 6.76 25.54 -0.53
C ILE A 251 8.10 24.93 -0.13
N PRO A 252 8.93 25.60 0.69
CA PRO A 252 10.19 25.05 1.16
C PRO A 252 9.93 23.88 2.09
N SER A 253 10.54 22.73 1.80
CA SER A 253 10.38 21.51 2.60
C SER A 253 11.50 20.54 2.32
N LYS A 254 12.06 19.97 3.39
CA LYS A 254 12.98 18.82 3.32
C LYS A 254 12.25 17.47 3.46
N ASN A 255 10.93 17.49 3.64
CA ASN A 255 10.10 16.31 3.90
C ASN A 255 8.94 16.24 2.91
N ILE A 256 9.21 15.64 1.75
CA ILE A 256 8.22 15.50 0.67
C ILE A 256 7.86 14.03 0.56
N ILE A 257 6.56 13.71 0.57
CA ILE A 257 6.06 12.33 0.57
C ILE A 257 5.05 12.17 -0.56
N TRP A 258 5.27 11.17 -1.42
CA TRP A 258 4.42 10.92 -2.58
C TRP A 258 3.38 9.82 -2.30
N ALA A 259 2.11 10.21 -2.22
CA ALA A 259 0.96 9.32 -2.01
C ALA A 259 -0.02 9.30 -3.20
N ALA A 260 0.38 9.84 -4.35
CA ALA A 260 -0.45 9.95 -5.55
C ALA A 260 -0.11 8.89 -6.60
N GLY A 261 -1.12 8.40 -7.32
CA GLY A 261 -0.92 7.57 -8.50
C GLY A 261 -0.39 6.15 -8.23
N ASN A 262 -0.88 5.20 -9.02
CA ASN A 262 -0.35 3.84 -9.06
C ASN A 262 -0.01 3.50 -10.51
N LYS A 263 1.04 2.70 -10.71
CA LYS A 263 1.45 2.14 -11.99
C LYS A 263 1.70 0.65 -11.80
N ALA A 264 1.21 -0.17 -12.71
CA ALA A 264 1.38 -1.61 -12.58
C ALA A 264 2.86 -2.02 -12.66
N SER A 265 3.16 -3.23 -12.17
CA SER A 265 4.51 -3.79 -12.23
C SER A 265 5.08 -3.82 -13.67
N PRO A 266 6.36 -3.44 -13.88
CA PRO A 266 7.04 -3.57 -15.17
C PRO A 266 7.00 -4.99 -15.77
N LEU A 267 6.81 -6.02 -14.93
CA LEU A 267 6.69 -7.41 -15.37
C LEU A 267 5.55 -7.61 -16.40
N LEU A 268 4.50 -6.80 -16.34
CA LEU A 268 3.40 -6.90 -17.31
C LEU A 268 3.79 -6.44 -18.72
N LYS A 269 4.81 -5.57 -18.85
CA LYS A 269 5.39 -5.23 -20.15
C LYS A 269 6.12 -6.43 -20.76
N VAL A 270 6.84 -7.18 -19.91
CA VAL A 270 7.56 -8.39 -20.32
C VAL A 270 6.59 -9.50 -20.73
N LEU A 271 5.44 -9.60 -20.06
CA LEU A 271 4.37 -10.55 -20.42
C LEU A 271 3.74 -10.27 -21.81
N ASP A 272 3.91 -9.05 -22.34
CA ASP A 272 3.38 -8.62 -23.63
C ASP A 272 1.85 -8.84 -23.73
N VAL A 273 1.10 -8.18 -22.85
CA VAL A 273 -0.37 -8.25 -22.82
C VAL A 273 -0.99 -6.89 -23.06
N LYS A 274 -2.26 -6.88 -23.48
CA LYS A 274 -3.04 -5.64 -23.53
C LYS A 274 -3.12 -5.05 -22.13
N VAL A 275 -2.74 -3.78 -22.00
CA VAL A 275 -2.74 -3.04 -20.75
C VAL A 275 -3.59 -1.77 -20.86
N ASP A 276 -4.09 -1.30 -19.72
CA ASP A 276 -4.73 0.01 -19.63
C ASP A 276 -3.70 1.16 -19.53
N ARG A 277 -4.19 2.40 -19.39
CA ARG A 277 -3.33 3.59 -19.25
C ARG A 277 -2.41 3.57 -18.01
N MET A 278 -2.75 2.78 -16.99
CA MET A 278 -1.95 2.61 -15.78
C MET A 278 -0.96 1.43 -15.88
N GLY A 279 -0.92 0.75 -17.03
CA GLY A 279 -0.10 -0.43 -17.30
C GLY A 279 -0.66 -1.73 -16.73
N ARG A 280 -1.89 -1.74 -16.21
CA ARG A 280 -2.53 -2.93 -15.63
C ARG A 280 -3.01 -3.85 -16.76
N ALA A 281 -2.83 -5.15 -16.61
CA ALA A 281 -3.25 -6.12 -17.62
C ALA A 281 -4.77 -6.17 -17.72
N ILE A 282 -5.31 -6.02 -18.92
CA ILE A 282 -6.72 -6.24 -19.21
C ILE A 282 -6.96 -7.75 -19.19
N VAL A 283 -7.91 -8.18 -18.35
CA VAL A 283 -8.22 -9.60 -18.15
C VAL A 283 -9.65 -9.93 -18.54
N GLU A 284 -9.87 -11.20 -18.79
CA GLU A 284 -11.16 -11.82 -18.98
C GLU A 284 -11.97 -11.86 -17.67
N SER A 285 -13.24 -12.24 -17.78
CA SER A 285 -14.16 -12.31 -16.63
C SER A 285 -13.74 -13.32 -15.55
N ASP A 286 -12.82 -14.24 -15.86
CA ASP A 286 -12.23 -15.23 -14.94
C ASP A 286 -10.81 -14.85 -14.46
N CYS A 287 -10.39 -13.59 -14.68
CA CYS A 287 -9.06 -13.06 -14.43
C CYS A 287 -7.92 -13.63 -15.30
N SER A 288 -8.23 -14.45 -16.32
CA SER A 288 -7.21 -14.91 -17.27
C SER A 288 -6.86 -13.82 -18.29
N ILE A 289 -5.68 -13.92 -18.91
CA ILE A 289 -5.32 -13.06 -20.05
C ILE A 289 -5.87 -13.63 -21.36
N GLU A 290 -6.04 -12.77 -22.36
CA GLU A 290 -6.50 -13.16 -23.69
C GLU A 290 -5.59 -14.25 -24.29
N SER A 291 -6.22 -15.23 -24.94
CA SER A 291 -5.58 -16.40 -25.58
C SER A 291 -4.78 -17.35 -24.67
N HIS A 292 -4.62 -17.06 -23.37
CA HIS A 292 -3.89 -17.93 -22.43
C HIS A 292 -4.72 -18.22 -21.17
N PRO A 293 -5.64 -19.20 -21.22
CA PRO A 293 -6.60 -19.48 -20.14
C PRO A 293 -5.96 -20.01 -18.85
N ASN A 294 -4.67 -20.31 -18.86
CA ASN A 294 -3.91 -20.82 -17.73
C ASN A 294 -3.05 -19.74 -17.03
N ILE A 295 -3.01 -18.51 -17.57
CA ILE A 295 -2.28 -17.38 -17.00
C ILE A 295 -3.28 -16.35 -16.48
N PHE A 296 -3.22 -16.06 -15.18
CA PHE A 296 -4.12 -15.16 -14.48
C PHE A 296 -3.37 -13.95 -13.96
N VAL A 297 -3.96 -12.75 -14.08
CA VAL A 297 -3.44 -11.53 -13.45
C VAL A 297 -4.46 -11.02 -12.44
N ILE A 298 -4.02 -10.77 -11.20
CA ILE A 298 -4.89 -10.38 -10.08
C ILE A 298 -4.33 -9.22 -9.27
N GLY A 299 -5.17 -8.62 -8.42
CA GLY A 299 -4.82 -7.49 -7.57
C GLY A 299 -4.54 -6.22 -8.37
N ASP A 300 -3.64 -5.38 -7.88
CA ASP A 300 -3.39 -4.06 -8.49
C ASP A 300 -2.72 -4.13 -9.87
N ALA A 301 -2.21 -5.30 -10.27
CA ALA A 301 -1.69 -5.56 -11.61
C ALA A 301 -2.82 -5.79 -12.65
N CYS A 302 -4.06 -5.94 -12.19
CA CYS A 302 -5.21 -6.36 -12.99
C CYS A 302 -6.17 -5.19 -13.25
N ALA A 303 -6.51 -4.96 -14.51
CA ALA A 303 -7.62 -4.12 -14.94
C ALA A 303 -8.86 -5.01 -15.15
N PHE A 304 -9.52 -5.39 -14.05
CA PHE A 304 -10.74 -6.20 -14.09
C PHE A 304 -11.98 -5.32 -14.33
N ALA A 305 -12.68 -5.55 -15.43
CA ALA A 305 -13.86 -4.75 -15.80
C ALA A 305 -15.02 -4.94 -14.81
N SER A 306 -15.65 -3.83 -14.42
CA SER A 306 -16.85 -3.77 -13.60
C SER A 306 -17.78 -2.68 -14.14
N GLY A 307 -18.75 -3.10 -14.97
CA GLY A 307 -19.58 -2.17 -15.74
C GLY A 307 -18.74 -1.39 -16.74
N GLN A 308 -18.85 -0.05 -16.72
CA GLN A 308 -18.07 0.86 -17.56
C GLN A 308 -16.70 1.23 -16.95
N THR A 309 -16.36 0.67 -15.78
CA THR A 309 -15.16 1.02 -15.02
C THR A 309 -14.33 -0.22 -14.71
N TYR A 310 -13.24 -0.06 -13.97
CA TYR A 310 -12.44 -1.17 -13.44
C TYR A 310 -12.59 -1.26 -11.92
N LEU A 311 -12.44 -2.47 -11.38
CA LEU A 311 -12.37 -2.64 -9.93
C LEU A 311 -11.21 -1.81 -9.33
N PRO A 312 -11.40 -1.25 -8.13
CA PRO A 312 -10.38 -0.41 -7.50
C PRO A 312 -9.20 -1.26 -7.00
N SER A 313 -8.02 -0.65 -6.95
CA SER A 313 -6.78 -1.24 -6.42
C SER A 313 -6.83 -1.30 -4.88
N LEU A 314 -7.56 -2.30 -4.36
CA LEU A 314 -7.77 -2.50 -2.92
C LEU A 314 -7.38 -3.91 -2.48
N ALA A 315 -6.82 -4.01 -1.27
CA ALA A 315 -6.43 -5.29 -0.67
C ALA A 315 -7.57 -6.34 -0.62
N PRO A 316 -8.83 -6.01 -0.27
CA PRO A 316 -9.94 -6.95 -0.33
C PRO A 316 -10.25 -7.47 -1.75
N VAL A 317 -10.08 -6.64 -2.79
CA VAL A 317 -10.27 -7.06 -4.20
C VAL A 317 -9.22 -8.10 -4.54
N ALA A 318 -7.94 -7.79 -4.30
CA ALA A 318 -6.83 -8.70 -4.55
C ALA A 318 -7.01 -10.04 -3.82
N ALA A 319 -7.35 -10.00 -2.52
CA ALA A 319 -7.57 -11.20 -1.71
C ALA A 319 -8.75 -12.05 -2.23
N GLN A 320 -9.84 -11.43 -2.68
CA GLN A 320 -10.98 -12.14 -3.26
C GLN A 320 -10.66 -12.75 -4.62
N GLN A 321 -9.95 -12.03 -5.50
CA GLN A 321 -9.47 -12.55 -6.78
C GLN A 321 -8.54 -13.74 -6.58
N GLY A 322 -7.58 -13.65 -5.65
CA GLY A 322 -6.68 -14.76 -5.32
C GLY A 322 -7.43 -16.02 -4.85
N LYS A 323 -8.43 -15.85 -3.97
CA LYS A 323 -9.30 -16.96 -3.57
C LYS A 323 -10.12 -17.51 -4.73
N TYR A 324 -10.61 -16.64 -5.62
CA TYR A 324 -11.41 -17.06 -6.75
C TYR A 324 -10.58 -17.90 -7.73
N VAL A 325 -9.44 -17.38 -8.21
CA VAL A 325 -8.56 -18.06 -9.18
C VAL A 325 -8.05 -19.39 -8.63
N ALA A 326 -7.56 -19.42 -7.39
CA ALA A 326 -7.17 -20.70 -6.76
C ALA A 326 -8.33 -21.70 -6.66
N GLY A 327 -9.57 -21.22 -6.57
CA GLY A 327 -10.76 -22.06 -6.62
C GLY A 327 -11.01 -22.69 -8.00
N LEU A 328 -10.72 -21.97 -9.08
CA LEU A 328 -10.79 -22.50 -10.44
C LEU A 328 -9.76 -23.61 -10.65
N ILE A 329 -8.51 -23.36 -10.23
CA ILE A 329 -7.40 -24.31 -10.34
C ILE A 329 -7.67 -25.59 -9.52
N VAL A 330 -8.16 -25.44 -8.27
CA VAL A 330 -8.52 -26.61 -7.44
C VAL A 330 -9.56 -27.50 -8.11
N LYS A 331 -10.54 -26.90 -8.81
CA LYS A 331 -11.62 -27.59 -9.50
C LYS A 331 -11.23 -28.06 -10.92
N ASN A 332 -10.05 -27.69 -11.40
CA ASN A 332 -9.57 -27.95 -12.76
C ASN A 332 -10.60 -27.58 -13.85
N LEU A 333 -11.22 -26.40 -13.72
CA LEU A 333 -12.27 -25.96 -14.65
C LEU A 333 -11.66 -25.47 -15.97
N SER A 334 -12.12 -26.03 -17.09
CA SER A 334 -11.83 -25.50 -18.43
C SER A 334 -12.44 -24.10 -18.61
N LYS A 335 -11.85 -23.25 -19.48
CA LYS A 335 -12.26 -21.84 -19.65
C LYS A 335 -13.77 -21.67 -19.79
N GLY A 336 -14.40 -22.48 -20.65
CA GLY A 336 -15.85 -22.43 -20.92
C GLY A 336 -16.76 -22.82 -19.74
N LYS A 337 -16.24 -23.37 -18.65
CA LYS A 337 -17.01 -23.75 -17.45
C LYS A 337 -16.76 -22.84 -16.24
N ARG A 338 -15.99 -21.75 -16.40
CA ARG A 338 -15.64 -20.83 -15.32
C ARG A 338 -16.69 -19.73 -15.22
N ASN A 339 -17.31 -19.59 -14.04
CA ASN A 339 -18.20 -18.46 -13.75
C ASN A 339 -17.38 -17.18 -13.59
N SER A 340 -17.86 -16.05 -14.07
CA SER A 340 -17.20 -14.75 -13.88
C SER A 340 -16.90 -14.45 -12.41
N PHE A 341 -15.76 -13.82 -12.15
CA PHE A 341 -15.44 -13.26 -10.84
C PHE A 341 -16.46 -12.18 -10.45
N LYS A 342 -16.90 -12.21 -9.20
CA LYS A 342 -17.80 -11.20 -8.62
C LYS A 342 -17.17 -10.69 -7.33
N TYR A 343 -16.84 -9.40 -7.31
CA TYR A 343 -16.35 -8.74 -6.11
C TYR A 343 -17.49 -8.49 -5.14
N LEU A 344 -17.35 -8.97 -3.91
CA LEU A 344 -18.24 -8.60 -2.81
C LEU A 344 -17.63 -7.39 -2.08
N ASP A 345 -18.18 -6.21 -2.34
CA ASP A 345 -17.80 -4.99 -1.63
C ASP A 345 -18.24 -5.09 -0.16
N LYS A 346 -17.26 -5.00 0.74
CA LYS A 346 -17.48 -5.02 2.19
C LYS A 346 -17.38 -3.62 2.81
N GLY A 347 -17.29 -2.61 1.97
CA GLY A 347 -17.05 -1.23 2.34
C GLY A 347 -15.57 -0.83 2.31
N ILE A 348 -15.38 0.47 2.53
CA ILE A 348 -14.08 1.14 2.55
C ILE A 348 -13.95 1.96 3.83
N MET A 349 -12.72 2.08 4.33
CA MET A 349 -12.41 2.81 5.56
C MET A 349 -11.08 3.53 5.40
N ALA A 350 -10.93 4.68 6.05
CA ALA A 350 -9.67 5.41 6.14
C ALA A 350 -9.57 6.08 7.51
N THR A 351 -8.38 6.08 8.12
CA THR A 351 -8.14 6.86 9.33
C THR A 351 -7.64 8.25 8.97
N ILE A 352 -7.96 9.21 9.82
CA ILE A 352 -7.54 10.61 9.69
C ILE A 352 -6.58 10.99 10.83
N GLY A 353 -6.72 10.33 11.98
CA GLY A 353 -5.89 10.51 13.15
C GLY A 353 -6.42 9.65 14.30
N LYS A 354 -5.82 9.77 15.48
CA LYS A 354 -6.29 9.20 16.74
C LYS A 354 -7.77 9.54 16.93
N SER A 355 -8.58 8.50 17.14
CA SER A 355 -10.02 8.61 17.35
C SER A 355 -10.84 9.18 16.18
N LYS A 356 -10.27 9.35 14.98
CA LYS A 356 -10.97 9.86 13.81
C LYS A 356 -10.75 8.96 12.60
N ALA A 357 -11.85 8.39 12.10
CA ALA A 357 -11.87 7.65 10.85
C ALA A 357 -13.16 7.94 10.08
N VAL A 358 -13.19 7.54 8.82
CA VAL A 358 -14.39 7.48 7.98
C VAL A 358 -14.59 6.04 7.50
N LEU A 359 -15.85 5.59 7.50
CA LEU A 359 -16.25 4.26 7.10
C LEU A 359 -17.49 4.36 6.22
N GLN A 360 -17.49 3.63 5.12
CA GLN A 360 -18.62 3.53 4.20
C GLN A 360 -18.89 2.06 3.87
N VAL A 361 -20.13 1.60 4.09
CA VAL A 361 -20.59 0.25 3.71
C VAL A 361 -21.94 0.41 3.02
N GLY A 362 -21.96 0.33 1.69
CA GLY A 362 -23.17 0.59 0.90
C GLY A 362 -23.75 1.99 1.18
N ALA A 363 -24.98 2.04 1.71
CA ALA A 363 -25.63 3.29 2.11
C ALA A 363 -25.17 3.82 3.48
N LEU A 364 -24.66 2.94 4.35
CA LEU A 364 -24.22 3.29 5.70
C LEU A 364 -22.95 4.13 5.65
N LYS A 365 -22.98 5.26 6.37
CA LYS A 365 -21.85 6.19 6.52
C LYS A 365 -21.60 6.38 8.03
N LEU A 366 -20.38 6.16 8.47
CA LEU A 366 -19.98 6.37 9.86
C LEU A 366 -18.70 7.22 9.89
N SER A 367 -18.57 8.14 10.85
CA SER A 367 -17.37 8.95 11.01
C SER A 367 -17.03 9.17 12.49
N GLY A 368 -15.79 9.61 12.76
CA GLY A 368 -15.32 9.92 14.10
C GLY A 368 -14.94 8.69 14.91
N PHE A 369 -15.21 8.72 16.22
CA PHE A 369 -14.70 7.74 17.17
C PHE A 369 -15.23 6.31 16.94
N PHE A 370 -16.54 6.15 16.69
CA PHE A 370 -17.10 4.83 16.43
C PHE A 370 -16.62 4.23 15.10
N ALA A 371 -16.40 5.07 14.07
CA ALA A 371 -15.74 4.63 12.83
C ALA A 371 -14.30 4.19 13.10
N TRP A 372 -13.59 4.89 14.00
CA TRP A 372 -12.23 4.55 14.38
C TRP A 372 -12.16 3.21 15.15
N ILE A 373 -13.10 2.94 16.06
CA ILE A 373 -13.20 1.61 16.72
C ILE A 373 -13.47 0.51 15.69
N ALA A 374 -14.45 0.72 14.81
CA ALA A 374 -14.78 -0.24 13.76
C ALA A 374 -13.57 -0.52 12.85
N TRP A 375 -12.85 0.53 12.46
CA TRP A 375 -11.60 0.43 11.70
C TRP A 375 -10.57 -0.42 12.45
N SER A 376 -10.31 -0.14 13.73
CA SER A 376 -9.34 -0.87 14.55
C SER A 376 -9.69 -2.36 14.64
N LEU A 377 -10.95 -2.69 14.92
CA LEU A 377 -11.42 -4.08 15.00
C LEU A 377 -11.25 -4.81 13.67
N VAL A 378 -11.68 -4.19 12.57
CA VAL A 378 -11.61 -4.80 11.23
C VAL A 378 -10.16 -5.03 10.81
N HIS A 379 -9.25 -4.08 11.05
CA HIS A 379 -7.84 -4.24 10.68
C HIS A 379 -7.16 -5.33 11.51
N VAL A 380 -7.45 -5.43 12.81
CA VAL A 380 -6.96 -6.53 13.67
C VAL A 380 -7.47 -7.89 13.21
N LEU A 381 -8.71 -7.97 12.73
CA LEU A 381 -9.25 -9.19 12.12
C LEU A 381 -8.57 -9.52 10.78
N PHE A 382 -8.22 -8.54 9.96
CA PHE A 382 -7.49 -8.81 8.71
C PHE A 382 -6.02 -9.16 8.93
N LEU A 383 -5.45 -8.79 10.08
CA LEU A 383 -4.15 -9.27 10.57
C LEU A 383 -4.15 -10.75 10.99
N VAL A 384 -5.18 -11.54 10.63
CA VAL A 384 -5.29 -12.99 10.92
C VAL A 384 -4.08 -13.84 10.50
N LEU A 385 -3.24 -13.35 9.58
CA LEU A 385 -2.03 -14.04 9.16
C LEU A 385 -0.79 -13.70 10.00
N PHE A 386 -0.88 -12.77 10.95
CA PHE A 386 0.24 -12.27 11.75
C PHE A 386 0.15 -12.76 13.19
N ARG A 387 1.29 -13.12 13.79
CA ARG A 387 1.38 -13.52 15.21
C ARG A 387 1.15 -12.34 16.17
N SER A 388 1.33 -11.12 15.70
CA SER A 388 1.42 -9.87 16.47
C SER A 388 0.08 -9.21 16.83
N LYS A 389 -1.09 -9.83 16.63
CA LYS A 389 -2.38 -9.15 16.90
C LYS A 389 -2.49 -8.56 18.30
N ILE A 390 -2.03 -9.30 19.30
CA ILE A 390 -2.02 -8.86 20.70
C ILE A 390 -1.00 -7.73 20.87
N SER A 391 0.18 -7.85 20.27
CA SER A 391 1.20 -6.77 20.25
C SER A 391 0.65 -5.47 19.65
N ILE A 392 -0.07 -5.55 18.52
CA ILE A 392 -0.67 -4.38 17.85
C ILE A 392 -1.78 -3.77 18.71
N LEU A 393 -2.68 -4.59 19.24
CA LEU A 393 -3.73 -4.12 20.15
C LEU A 393 -3.14 -3.44 21.38
N LEU A 394 -2.14 -4.05 22.02
CA LEU A 394 -1.44 -3.49 23.17
C LEU A 394 -0.69 -2.22 22.80
N SER A 395 -0.04 -2.16 21.64
CA SER A 395 0.66 -0.97 21.15
C SER A 395 -0.31 0.17 20.87
N TRP A 396 -1.46 -0.10 20.26
CA TRP A 396 -2.50 0.91 20.07
C TRP A 396 -3.09 1.41 21.38
N VAL A 397 -3.37 0.51 22.33
CA VAL A 397 -3.83 0.89 23.68
C VAL A 397 -2.78 1.74 24.37
N TYR A 398 -1.51 1.31 24.36
CA TYR A 398 -0.40 2.05 24.94
C TYR A 398 -0.25 3.44 24.32
N ASN A 399 -0.11 3.53 22.99
CA ASN A 399 0.01 4.80 22.27
C ASN A 399 -1.21 5.71 22.49
N TYR A 400 -2.40 5.12 22.67
CA TYR A 400 -3.61 5.88 22.98
C TYR A 400 -3.53 6.57 24.34
N PHE A 401 -3.01 5.90 25.37
CA PHE A 401 -2.93 6.47 26.72
C PHE A 401 -1.66 7.29 26.96
N THR A 402 -0.52 6.92 26.40
CA THR A 402 0.76 7.57 26.68
C THR A 402 1.09 8.71 25.72
N GLU A 403 0.43 8.76 24.56
CA GLU A 403 0.79 9.64 23.42
C GLU A 403 2.23 9.45 22.93
N GLN A 404 2.91 8.43 23.43
CA GLN A 404 4.22 8.00 22.99
C GLN A 404 4.04 7.10 21.78
N ARG A 405 5.01 7.19 20.87
CA ARG A 405 5.18 6.27 19.76
C ARG A 405 6.44 5.45 20.02
N GLY A 406 6.58 4.29 19.38
CA GLY A 406 7.61 3.28 19.63
C GLY A 406 9.05 3.77 19.39
N ALA A 407 9.98 2.87 19.09
CA ALA A 407 11.41 3.21 18.97
C ALA A 407 11.67 4.27 17.88
N ARG A 408 11.83 5.54 18.32
CA ARG A 408 12.23 6.70 17.52
C ARG A 408 13.76 6.73 17.39
N ILE A 409 14.31 5.74 16.70
CA ILE A 409 15.75 5.56 16.53
C ILE A 409 16.07 5.79 15.06
N ILE A 410 17.08 6.61 14.80
CA ILE A 410 17.66 6.87 13.48
C ILE A 410 19.06 6.24 13.39
N LYS A 411 19.53 5.97 12.17
CA LYS A 411 20.85 5.38 11.92
C LYS A 411 21.94 6.45 11.88
#